data_AF-A0A7U2RAU2-F1
#
_entry.id   AF-A0A7U2RAU2-F1
#
_cell.length_a   1.000
_cell.length_b   1.000
_cell.length_c   1.000
_cell.angle_alpha   90.00
_cell.angle_beta   90.00
_cell.angle_gamma   90.00
#
_symmetry.space_group_name_H-M   'P 1'
#
loop_
_entity.id
_entity.type
_entity.pdbx_description
1 polymer ?
#
loop_
_entity_poly.entity_id
_entity_poly.type
_entity_poly.pdbx_seq_one_letter_code
_entity_poly.pdbx_strand_id
1 'polypeptide(L)'
;MTKAEQYQEIILQTNEWFDAKLEQLQSLIDKKSDSKIFFEGENGEKIELPDELKKGFFFGVETAIEVFGAFPVKITKTNDSN
;
A
#
# COMPACT_ATOMS: atom_id res chain seq x y z
N MET A 1 -30.06 -7.81 -3.49
CA MET A 1 -28.79 -8.11 -2.83
C MET A 1 -29.06 -8.38 -1.36
N THR A 2 -28.64 -9.54 -0.85
CA THR A 2 -28.77 -9.94 0.56
C THR A 2 -27.67 -9.28 1.40
N LYS A 3 -27.83 -9.25 2.73
CA LYS A 3 -26.77 -8.75 3.63
C LYS A 3 -25.46 -9.52 3.48
N ALA A 4 -25.55 -10.83 3.24
CA ALA A 4 -24.38 -11.68 3.03
C ALA A 4 -23.61 -11.29 1.76
N GLU A 5 -24.31 -11.04 0.66
CA GLU A 5 -23.72 -10.55 -0.60
C GLU A 5 -23.07 -9.18 -0.41
N GLN A 6 -23.69 -8.27 0.35
CA GLN A 6 -23.12 -6.96 0.67
C GLN A 6 -21.84 -7.06 1.50
N TYR A 7 -21.80 -7.92 2.52
CA TYR A 7 -20.59 -8.12 3.32
C TYR A 7 -19.46 -8.75 2.51
N GLN A 8 -19.80 -9.70 1.64
CA GLN A 8 -18.83 -10.30 0.72
C GLN A 8 -18.24 -9.22 -0.20
N GLU A 9 -19.07 -8.36 -0.77
CA GLU A 9 -18.61 -7.26 -1.63
C GLU A 9 -17.70 -6.29 -0.89
N ILE A 10 -18.05 -5.91 0.35
CA ILE A 10 -17.20 -5.04 1.19
C ILE A 10 -15.82 -5.69 1.42
N ILE A 11 -15.79 -6.98 1.74
CA ILE A 11 -14.52 -7.69 1.98
C ILE A 11 -13.68 -7.73 0.70
N LEU A 12 -14.29 -8.00 -0.46
CA LEU A 12 -13.59 -8.02 -1.75
C LEU A 12 -13.01 -6.64 -2.08
N GLN A 13 -13.82 -5.59 -1.99
CA GLN A 13 -13.38 -4.22 -2.24
C GLN A 13 -12.26 -3.78 -1.29
N THR A 14 -12.33 -4.20 -0.02
CA THR A 14 -11.29 -3.89 0.98
C THR A 14 -9.99 -4.62 0.67
N ASN A 15 -10.06 -5.89 0.24
CA ASN A 15 -8.91 -6.69 -0.15
C ASN A 15 -8.22 -6.08 -1.38
N GLU A 16 -8.99 -5.75 -2.43
CA GLU A 16 -8.48 -5.08 -3.64
C GLU A 16 -7.84 -3.72 -3.32
N TRP A 17 -8.49 -2.91 -2.48
CA TRP A 17 -7.92 -1.64 -2.04
C TRP A 17 -6.60 -1.82 -1.29
N PHE A 18 -6.52 -2.82 -0.41
CA PHE A 18 -5.32 -3.09 0.37
C PHE A 18 -4.16 -3.54 -0.52
N ASP A 19 -4.40 -4.47 -1.43
CA ASP A 19 -3.40 -4.96 -2.37
C ASP A 19 -2.89 -3.81 -3.26
N ALA A 20 -3.79 -2.98 -3.80
CA ALA A 20 -3.40 -1.80 -4.57
C ALA A 20 -2.56 -0.80 -3.76
N LYS A 21 -2.80 -0.68 -2.44
CA LYS A 21 -1.98 0.18 -1.57
C LYS A 21 -0.59 -0.39 -1.34
N LEU A 22 -0.46 -1.70 -1.16
CA LEU A 22 0.85 -2.34 -1.07
C LEU A 22 1.63 -2.22 -2.36
N GLU A 23 1.01 -2.42 -3.52
CA GLU A 23 1.65 -2.21 -4.82
C GLU A 23 2.14 -0.77 -5.00
N GLN A 24 1.35 0.22 -4.57
CA GLN A 24 1.77 1.62 -4.59
C GLN A 24 3.03 1.83 -3.74
N LEU A 25 3.07 1.30 -2.53
CA LEU A 25 4.26 1.42 -1.66
C LEU A 25 5.46 0.69 -2.26
N GLN A 26 5.27 -0.51 -2.81
CA GLN A 26 6.34 -1.26 -3.47
C GLN A 26 6.92 -0.48 -4.65
N SER A 27 6.06 0.16 -5.45
CA SER A 27 6.50 0.98 -6.59
C SER A 27 7.39 2.17 -6.19
N LEU A 28 7.25 2.69 -4.96
CA LEU A 28 8.11 3.75 -4.43
C LEU A 28 9.50 3.21 -4.10
N ILE A 29 9.59 1.98 -3.59
CA ILE A 29 10.86 1.31 -3.30
C ILE A 29 11.57 0.93 -4.59
N ASP A 30 10.86 0.36 -5.56
CA ASP A 30 11.44 -0.10 -6.83
C ASP A 30 12.07 1.06 -7.63
N LYS A 31 11.56 2.29 -7.46
CA LYS A 31 12.04 3.50 -8.12
C LYS A 31 12.98 4.35 -7.25
N LYS A 32 13.45 3.82 -6.11
CA LYS A 32 14.26 4.54 -5.12
C LYS A 32 15.51 5.20 -5.70
N SER A 33 16.19 4.56 -6.65
CA SER A 33 17.40 5.10 -7.29
C SER A 33 17.13 6.32 -8.17
N ASP A 34 15.91 6.42 -8.70
CA ASP A 34 15.54 7.40 -9.74
C ASP A 34 14.61 8.49 -9.19
N SER A 35 14.25 8.40 -7.92
CA SER A 35 13.24 9.25 -7.28
C SER A 35 13.87 10.37 -6.47
N LYS A 36 13.29 11.58 -6.61
CA LYS A 36 13.56 12.72 -5.75
C LYS A 36 12.38 12.94 -4.82
N ILE A 37 12.67 13.15 -3.54
CA ILE A 37 11.65 13.42 -2.51
C ILE A 37 11.81 14.89 -2.12
N PHE A 38 10.69 15.63 -2.05
CA PHE A 38 10.69 17.04 -1.71
C PHE A 38 9.74 17.30 -0.53
N PHE A 39 10.12 18.23 0.34
CA PHE A 39 9.19 18.94 1.20
C PHE A 39 8.61 20.13 0.43
N GLU A 40 7.28 20.24 0.39
CA GLU A 40 6.59 21.38 -0.18
C GLU A 40 6.10 22.30 0.94
N GLY A 41 6.65 23.51 1.00
CA GLY A 41 6.24 24.55 1.93
C GLY A 41 4.94 25.23 1.53
N GLU A 42 4.32 25.98 2.43
CA GLU A 42 3.04 26.68 2.20
C GLU A 42 3.08 27.70 1.06
N ASN A 43 4.28 28.18 0.72
CA ASN A 43 4.57 29.10 -0.39
C ASN A 43 4.83 28.38 -1.73
N GLY A 44 4.73 27.05 -1.78
CA GLY A 44 5.07 26.23 -2.95
C GLY A 44 6.58 26.00 -3.13
N GLU A 45 7.40 26.39 -2.15
CA GLU A 45 8.83 26.11 -2.16
C GLU A 45 9.06 24.60 -2.01
N LYS A 46 9.91 24.05 -2.88
CA LYS A 46 10.25 22.61 -2.90
C LYS A 46 11.70 22.42 -2.49
N ILE A 47 11.91 21.83 -1.32
CA ILE A 47 13.24 21.51 -0.80
C ILE A 47 13.44 20.00 -0.92
N GLU A 48 14.43 19.57 -1.69
CA GLU A 48 14.76 18.14 -1.82
C GLU A 48 15.28 17.59 -0.48
N LEU A 49 14.82 16.39 -0.10
CA LEU A 49 15.30 15.73 1.11
C LEU A 49 16.80 15.41 0.97
N PRO A 50 17.61 15.66 2.01
CA PRO A 50 18.95 15.12 2.11
C PRO A 50 18.97 13.59 2.03
N ASP A 51 20.06 13.02 1.51
CA ASP A 51 20.15 11.58 1.24
C ASP A 51 19.99 10.70 2.49
N GLU A 52 20.43 11.18 3.66
CA GLU A 52 20.23 10.46 4.93
C GLU A 52 18.75 10.36 5.30
N LEU A 53 17.97 11.43 5.09
CA LEU A 53 16.52 11.41 5.34
C LEU A 53 15.78 10.58 4.30
N LYS A 54 16.23 10.59 3.03
CA LYS A 54 15.69 9.69 2.00
C LYS A 54 15.87 8.23 2.41
N LYS A 55 17.05 7.84 2.91
CA LYS A 55 17.29 6.47 3.41
C LYS A 55 16.31 6.09 4.52
N GLY A 56 16.09 6.98 5.49
CA GLY A 56 15.11 6.77 6.55
C GLY A 56 13.67 6.63 6.04
N PHE A 57 13.28 7.46 5.08
CA PHE A 57 11.96 7.38 4.44
C PHE A 57 11.75 6.03 3.75
N PHE A 58 12.68 5.60 2.90
CA PHE A 58 12.56 4.33 2.19
C PHE A 58 12.58 3.14 3.15
N PHE A 59 13.42 3.17 4.18
CA PHE A 59 13.43 2.15 5.23
C PHE A 59 12.08 2.05 5.95
N GLY A 60 11.43 3.19 6.25
CA GLY A 60 10.10 3.21 6.85
C GLY A 60 9.04 2.58 5.95
N VAL A 61 9.11 2.83 4.64
CA VAL A 61 8.20 2.22 3.65
C VAL A 61 8.45 0.71 3.52
N GLU A 62 9.71 0.27 3.43
CA GLU A 62 10.10 -1.15 3.42
C GLU A 62 9.56 -1.86 4.68
N THR A 63 9.74 -1.26 5.85
CA THR A 63 9.23 -1.79 7.13
C THR A 63 7.70 -1.87 7.13
N ALA A 64 7.00 -0.86 6.61
CA ALA A 64 5.54 -0.86 6.55
C ALA A 64 5.01 -1.99 5.66
N ILE A 65 5.62 -2.22 4.48
CA ILE A 65 5.26 -3.32 3.59
C ILE A 65 5.44 -4.67 4.30
N GLU A 66 6.57 -4.86 4.98
CA GLU A 66 6.87 -6.10 5.72
C GLU A 66 5.86 -6.36 6.85
N VAL A 67 5.52 -5.31 7.61
CA VAL A 67 4.56 -5.41 8.73
C VAL A 67 3.13 -5.65 8.24
N PHE A 68 2.72 -5.00 7.15
CA PHE A 68 1.36 -5.14 6.63
C PHE A 68 1.10 -6.52 6.01
N GLY A 69 2.11 -7.14 5.39
CA GLY A 69 1.99 -8.50 4.86
C GLY A 69 0.80 -8.68 3.92
N ALA A 70 0.09 -9.80 4.02
CA ALA A 70 -1.13 -10.04 3.25
C ALA A 70 -2.39 -9.64 4.03
N PHE A 71 -3.44 -9.21 3.33
CA PHE A 71 -4.73 -8.91 3.95
C PHE A 71 -5.24 -10.12 4.77
N PRO A 72 -5.68 -9.94 6.04
CA PRO A 72 -5.90 -11.05 6.97
C PRO A 72 -7.15 -11.89 6.66
N VAL A 73 -7.95 -11.50 5.66
CA VAL A 73 -9.15 -12.21 5.25
C VAL A 73 -9.03 -12.63 3.80
N LYS A 74 -9.14 -13.94 3.55
CA LYS A 74 -9.21 -14.50 2.19
C LYS A 74 -10.57 -15.15 1.99
N ILE A 75 -11.25 -14.78 0.92
CA ILE A 75 -12.50 -15.45 0.53
C ILE A 75 -12.13 -16.67 -0.30
N THR A 76 -12.07 -17.83 0.33
CA THR A 76 -12.03 -19.11 -0.38
C THR A 76 -13.44 -19.51 -0.73
N LYS A 77 -13.77 -19.64 -2.02
CA LYS A 77 -14.96 -20.39 -2.41
C LYS A 77 -14.82 -21.80 -1.84
N THR A 78 -15.72 -22.20 -0.96
CA THR A 78 -15.90 -23.62 -0.67
C THR A 78 -16.22 -24.27 -2.01
N ASN A 79 -15.35 -25.17 -2.47
CA ASN A 79 -15.72 -26.05 -3.57
C ASN A 79 -16.99 -26.77 -3.12
N ASP A 80 -18.15 -26.39 -3.68
CA ASP A 80 -19.28 -27.28 -3.81
C ASP A 80 -18.81 -28.42 -4.74
N SER A 81 -18.12 -29.39 -4.16
CA SER A 81 -17.86 -30.68 -4.79
C SER A 81 -18.90 -31.65 -4.25
N ASN A 82 -20.02 -31.69 -5.00
CA ASN A 82 -21.00 -32.77 -5.14
C ASN A 82 -21.57 -33.43 -3.87
#